data_AF-A0A3S0FW23-F1
#
_entry.id   AF-A0A3S0FW23-F1
#
_cell.length_a   1.000
_cell.length_b   1.000
_cell.length_c   1.000
_cell.angle_alpha   90.00
_cell.angle_beta   90.00
_cell.angle_gamma   90.00
#
_symmetry.space_group_name_H-M   'P 1'
#
loop_
_entity.id
_entity.type
_entity.pdbx_description
1 polymer ?
#
loop_
_entity_poly.entity_id
_entity_poly.type
_entity_poly.pdbx_seq_one_letter_code
_entity_poly.pdbx_strand_id
1 'polypeptide(L)'
;MTLSEVRELARASLRRRFQRSGKIETRKLQYPNQRSKRFNAFQRLGDVIRYEGVIVASQTGKTNEHGLRRAFVVVIDGCGIGAAPDAAEFGDLDNCNTLANTARETGGLKLPNMARLGLGNIAPIAGVQAIEKSVGMFGKLQECSNGKDTQTGHWEMMGVVNDIAFPYYPQGFPDDVIQRFIDETGCKGVLCNKPASGTAVLDELGEEHQRTGFPIVYTSGDSVFQIATHESTVPLETLYKWCEIARRQLQGKHRVGRVIARPFTGTPGNWKRMSGARHDYAVPPPSPTLLDALSAKGIGVFGIGKIEDIFTGQGLTHAQHTGSNQEGLELTLQSITNQVDYEKVRLAKEKPEHVQFVFTNLVDTDSLFGHRRDAKGYAAALSEIDEWLGKILKSMTNDDLLIISSDHGNDPTAPGTDHTREFVPLLAYSPGFQSASDLNVGIRDGFTDVAASVADWVGTKWDGPGVSFVSSARAAMV
;
A
#
# COMPACT_ATOMS: atom_id res chain seq x y z
N MET A 1 28.95 1.62 -35.53
CA MET A 1 29.52 2.96 -35.33
C MET A 1 30.57 2.85 -34.23
N THR A 2 31.81 3.19 -34.52
CA THR A 2 32.94 3.05 -33.59
C THR A 2 32.93 4.16 -32.53
N LEU A 3 33.54 3.93 -31.37
CA LEU A 3 33.67 4.93 -30.29
C LEU A 3 34.35 6.25 -30.75
N SER A 4 35.17 6.19 -31.80
CA SER A 4 35.75 7.37 -32.45
C SER A 4 34.71 8.19 -33.23
N GLU A 5 33.77 7.55 -33.90
CA GLU A 5 32.70 8.20 -34.67
C GLU A 5 31.67 8.89 -33.77
N VAL A 6 31.36 8.28 -32.61
CA VAL A 6 30.50 8.89 -31.58
C VAL A 6 31.15 10.16 -30.99
N ARG A 7 32.47 10.16 -30.80
CA ARG A 7 33.22 11.30 -30.26
C ARG A 7 33.33 12.46 -31.27
N GLU A 8 33.43 12.18 -32.56
CA GLU A 8 33.38 13.22 -33.59
C GLU A 8 31.99 13.87 -33.72
N LEU A 9 30.92 13.07 -33.67
CA LEU A 9 29.54 13.59 -33.69
C LEU A 9 29.23 14.46 -32.46
N ALA A 10 29.72 14.08 -31.28
CA ALA A 10 29.61 14.89 -30.07
C ALA A 10 30.38 16.22 -30.17
N ARG A 11 31.60 16.22 -30.76
CA ARG A 11 32.39 17.43 -30.99
C ARG A 11 31.77 18.36 -32.04
N ALA A 12 31.13 17.81 -33.07
CA ALA A 12 30.42 18.58 -34.09
C ALA A 12 29.13 19.24 -33.55
N SER A 13 28.43 18.57 -32.63
CA SER A 13 27.24 19.12 -31.94
C SER A 13 27.60 20.27 -30.98
N LEU A 14 28.70 20.13 -30.23
CA LEU A 14 29.20 21.16 -29.32
C LEU A 14 29.70 22.42 -30.03
N ARG A 15 30.32 22.29 -31.22
CA ARG A 15 30.73 23.46 -32.03
C ARG A 15 29.55 24.25 -32.60
N ARG A 16 28.39 23.63 -32.83
CA ARG A 16 27.17 24.33 -33.27
C ARG A 16 26.43 25.05 -32.14
N ARG A 17 26.60 24.61 -30.88
CA ARG A 17 26.00 25.28 -29.70
C ARG A 17 26.79 26.49 -29.20
N PHE A 18 28.07 26.64 -29.55
CA PHE A 18 28.92 27.75 -29.09
C PHE A 18 29.05 28.93 -30.06
N GLN A 19 28.36 28.92 -31.22
CA GLN A 19 28.30 30.07 -32.14
C GLN A 19 27.06 30.97 -31.95
N ARG A 20 26.22 30.71 -30.93
CA ARG A 20 25.04 31.53 -30.57
C ARG A 20 25.04 31.91 -29.09
N SER A 21 26.06 32.64 -28.65
CA SER A 21 25.96 33.57 -27.51
C SER A 21 27.21 34.45 -27.50
N GLY A 22 27.00 35.75 -27.70
CA GLY A 22 28.07 36.72 -27.87
C GLY A 22 28.74 37.15 -26.57
N LYS A 23 30.04 37.47 -26.70
CA LYS A 23 30.89 38.36 -25.90
C LYS A 23 31.20 37.98 -24.44
N ILE A 24 32.42 37.47 -24.27
CA ILE A 24 33.21 37.49 -23.04
C ILE A 24 34.07 38.76 -23.05
N GLU A 25 33.96 39.62 -22.03
CA GLU A 25 34.97 40.64 -21.70
C GLU A 25 35.83 40.13 -20.53
N THR A 26 37.12 39.92 -20.77
CA THR A 26 38.10 39.61 -19.73
C THR A 26 38.76 40.89 -19.23
N ARG A 27 38.59 41.25 -17.95
CA ARG A 27 39.46 42.21 -17.25
C ARG A 27 40.37 41.48 -16.26
N LYS A 28 41.68 41.63 -16.46
CA LYS A 28 42.75 41.22 -15.53
C LYS A 28 42.77 42.17 -14.33
N LEU A 29 42.86 41.62 -13.12
CA LEU A 29 43.23 42.37 -11.91
C LEU A 29 44.45 41.69 -11.25
N GLN A 30 45.52 42.47 -11.11
CA GLN A 30 46.74 42.13 -10.37
C GLN A 30 46.52 42.30 -8.86
N TYR A 31 47.11 41.42 -8.04
CA TYR A 31 47.28 41.65 -6.61
C TYR A 31 48.78 41.70 -6.26
N PRO A 32 49.24 42.67 -5.44
CA PRO A 32 50.61 42.71 -4.96
C PRO A 32 50.79 41.98 -3.62
N ASN A 33 51.99 41.42 -3.47
CA ASN A 33 52.56 40.83 -2.25
C ASN A 33 52.55 41.78 -1.04
N GLN A 34 52.38 41.24 0.18
CA GLN A 34 53.24 41.57 1.32
C GLN A 34 53.16 40.54 2.47
N ARG A 35 54.31 40.33 3.12
CA ARG A 35 54.61 39.43 4.26
C ARG A 35 54.57 40.19 5.60
N SER A 36 54.10 39.55 6.68
CA SER A 36 54.66 39.59 8.07
C SER A 36 53.78 38.74 9.03
N LYS A 37 54.27 37.62 9.58
CA LYS A 37 54.90 37.38 10.91
C LYS A 37 54.05 37.61 12.19
N ARG A 38 53.71 36.47 12.82
CA ARG A 38 53.60 36.13 14.27
C ARG A 38 52.43 36.70 15.11
N PHE A 39 51.60 35.81 15.71
CA PHE A 39 51.64 35.44 17.15
C PHE A 39 50.65 34.28 17.45
N ASN A 40 50.95 33.51 18.50
CA ASN A 40 50.32 32.24 18.91
C ASN A 40 49.07 32.41 19.79
N ALA A 41 48.20 31.40 19.70
CA ALA A 41 47.27 30.85 20.70
C ALA A 41 46.01 31.67 21.09
N PHE A 42 44.82 31.16 20.77
CA PHE A 42 43.82 30.69 21.74
C PHE A 42 42.65 29.95 21.05
N GLN A 43 41.99 29.13 21.87
CA GLN A 43 40.94 28.12 21.66
C GLN A 43 39.70 28.47 20.79
N ARG A 44 39.12 27.41 20.22
CA ARG A 44 37.69 27.16 19.88
C ARG A 44 36.91 28.33 19.25
N LEU A 45 36.57 28.24 17.95
CA LEU A 45 35.21 28.52 17.42
C LEU A 45 35.15 28.19 15.92
N GLY A 46 33.92 27.95 15.44
CA GLY A 46 33.60 27.29 14.18
C GLY A 46 34.12 27.94 12.90
N ASP A 47 34.23 27.10 11.87
CA ASP A 47 34.54 27.52 10.52
C ASP A 47 33.29 28.14 9.87
N VAL A 48 33.22 29.46 9.97
CA VAL A 48 32.41 30.32 9.10
C VAL A 48 33.21 30.57 7.84
N ILE A 49 32.90 29.86 6.75
CA ILE A 49 33.38 30.24 5.42
C ILE A 49 32.49 31.39 4.94
N ARG A 50 33.04 32.61 4.97
CA ARG A 50 32.44 33.79 4.32
C ARG A 50 32.62 33.66 2.81
N TYR A 51 31.56 33.25 2.11
CA TYR A 51 31.33 33.64 0.73
C TYR A 51 30.41 34.87 0.71
N GLU A 52 30.70 35.80 -0.19
CA GLU A 52 29.91 37.00 -0.43
C GLU A 52 28.43 36.65 -0.68
N GLY A 53 27.57 37.07 0.25
CA GLY A 53 26.20 37.49 0.00
C GLY A 53 25.23 36.49 -0.64
N VAL A 54 24.85 35.42 0.07
CA VAL A 54 23.45 35.05 0.40
C VAL A 54 23.53 34.12 1.61
N ILE A 55 23.10 34.56 2.80
CA ILE A 55 22.81 33.62 3.88
C ILE A 55 21.49 32.94 3.51
N VAL A 56 21.56 31.80 2.82
CA VAL A 56 20.46 30.85 2.85
C VAL A 56 20.57 30.20 4.22
N ALA A 57 19.67 30.53 5.13
CA ALA A 57 19.51 29.76 6.34
C ALA A 57 19.11 28.34 5.92
N SER A 58 20.07 27.41 5.84
CA SER A 58 19.76 25.99 5.77
C SER A 58 19.10 25.65 7.10
N GLN A 59 17.77 25.54 7.12
CA GLN A 59 17.11 24.83 8.20
C GLN A 59 17.67 23.41 8.13
N THR A 60 18.62 23.10 9.03
CA THR A 60 19.12 21.76 9.26
C THR A 60 17.94 20.95 9.79
N GLY A 61 17.12 20.41 8.89
CA GLY A 61 16.03 19.55 9.28
C GLY A 61 16.57 18.33 10.02
N LYS A 62 15.77 17.78 10.92
CA LYS A 62 16.16 16.64 11.74
C LYS A 62 16.41 15.45 10.81
N THR A 63 17.61 14.85 10.87
CA THR A 63 17.91 13.52 10.33
C THR A 63 17.56 12.48 11.38
N ASN A 64 17.29 11.24 10.98
CA ASN A 64 17.11 10.17 11.96
C ASN A 64 18.46 9.71 12.55
N GLU A 65 18.42 8.95 13.65
CA GLU A 65 19.59 8.55 14.44
C GLU A 65 20.63 7.74 13.66
N HIS A 66 20.20 7.08 12.57
CA HIS A 66 21.04 6.22 11.75
C HIS A 66 21.47 6.87 10.42
N GLY A 67 20.89 8.02 10.05
CA GLY A 67 21.07 8.64 8.73
C GLY A 67 20.59 7.77 7.57
N LEU A 68 19.72 6.80 7.84
CA LEU A 68 19.22 5.84 6.86
C LEU A 68 17.87 6.31 6.32
N ARG A 69 17.68 6.24 5.00
CA ARG A 69 16.37 6.54 4.42
C ARG A 69 15.36 5.44 4.73
N ARG A 70 14.19 5.84 5.21
CA ARG A 70 13.06 4.95 5.53
C ARG A 70 11.85 5.32 4.68
N ALA A 71 11.08 4.33 4.26
CA ALA A 71 9.82 4.50 3.57
C ALA A 71 8.68 3.88 4.40
N PHE A 72 7.55 4.57 4.44
CA PHE A 72 6.33 4.18 5.10
C PHE A 72 5.22 4.24 4.04
N VAL A 73 4.67 3.09 3.66
CA VAL A 73 3.50 3.03 2.77
C VAL A 73 2.28 2.69 3.62
N VAL A 74 1.26 3.53 3.56
CA VAL A 74 -0.02 3.32 4.23
C VAL A 74 -1.11 3.18 3.18
N VAL A 75 -1.73 2.01 3.13
CA VAL A 75 -2.88 1.72 2.27
C VAL A 75 -4.15 1.90 3.10
N ILE A 76 -5.01 2.81 2.63
CA ILE A 76 -6.38 2.93 3.14
C ILE A 76 -7.23 2.04 2.23
N ASP A 77 -7.51 0.83 2.68
CA ASP A 77 -8.13 -0.23 1.89
C ASP A 77 -9.50 0.23 1.35
N GLY A 78 -9.74 0.07 0.05
CA GLY A 78 -10.98 0.48 -0.64
C GLY A 78 -11.21 1.99 -0.84
N CYS A 79 -10.25 2.86 -0.54
CA CYS A 79 -10.35 4.32 -0.68
C CYS A 79 -10.08 4.85 -2.10
N GLY A 80 -10.99 4.56 -3.03
CA GLY A 80 -10.95 5.04 -4.42
C GLY A 80 -11.19 6.55 -4.59
N ILE A 81 -10.74 7.13 -5.71
CA ILE A 81 -10.90 8.55 -6.08
C ILE A 81 -11.55 8.75 -7.46
N GLY A 82 -12.44 7.83 -7.85
CA GLY A 82 -13.23 7.92 -9.08
C GLY A 82 -12.97 6.78 -10.05
N ALA A 83 -13.99 6.38 -10.79
CA ALA A 83 -13.99 5.27 -11.74
C ALA A 83 -12.75 5.30 -12.67
N ALA A 84 -12.12 4.14 -12.80
CA ALA A 84 -11.03 3.96 -13.75
C ALA A 84 -11.58 3.89 -15.19
N PRO A 85 -10.74 4.10 -16.23
CA PRO A 85 -11.20 4.08 -17.62
C PRO A 85 -11.83 2.76 -18.05
N ASP A 86 -11.46 1.65 -17.41
CA ASP A 86 -11.92 0.28 -17.66
C ASP A 86 -13.02 -0.18 -16.68
N ALA A 87 -13.58 0.71 -15.85
CA ALA A 87 -14.55 0.35 -14.81
C ALA A 87 -15.77 -0.45 -15.35
N ALA A 88 -16.24 -0.12 -16.55
CA ALA A 88 -17.36 -0.81 -17.18
C ALA A 88 -17.07 -2.30 -17.48
N GLU A 89 -15.80 -2.68 -17.70
CA GLU A 89 -15.39 -4.07 -17.92
C GLU A 89 -15.53 -4.92 -16.64
N PHE A 90 -15.48 -4.27 -15.47
CA PHE A 90 -15.69 -4.86 -14.16
C PHE A 90 -17.16 -4.75 -13.68
N GLY A 91 -18.06 -4.24 -14.53
CA GLY A 91 -19.46 -4.04 -14.20
C GLY A 91 -19.72 -2.85 -13.27
N ASP A 92 -18.72 -1.98 -13.07
CA ASP A 92 -18.82 -0.81 -12.21
C ASP A 92 -19.30 0.41 -12.99
N LEU A 93 -20.01 1.31 -12.30
CA LEU A 93 -20.59 2.50 -12.89
C LEU A 93 -19.51 3.57 -13.11
N ASP A 94 -19.65 4.38 -14.16
CA ASP A 94 -18.75 5.50 -14.47
C ASP A 94 -18.74 6.61 -13.41
N ASN A 95 -19.77 6.64 -12.56
CA ASN A 95 -19.92 7.58 -11.46
C ASN A 95 -19.47 7.03 -10.10
N CYS A 96 -18.93 5.80 -10.04
CA CYS A 96 -18.26 5.29 -8.85
C CYS A 96 -17.14 6.27 -8.45
N ASN A 97 -17.18 6.75 -7.21
CA ASN A 97 -16.16 7.63 -6.66
C ASN A 97 -16.23 7.55 -5.14
N THR A 98 -15.46 6.64 -4.55
CA THR A 98 -15.54 6.33 -3.12
C THR A 98 -15.43 7.60 -2.27
N LEU A 99 -14.37 8.41 -2.45
CA LEU A 99 -14.15 9.63 -1.68
C LEU A 99 -15.23 10.70 -1.92
N ALA A 100 -15.54 11.02 -3.18
CA ALA A 100 -16.47 12.11 -3.48
C ALA A 100 -17.92 11.76 -3.16
N ASN A 101 -18.33 10.51 -3.35
CA ASN A 101 -19.68 10.05 -3.04
C ASN A 101 -19.88 9.92 -1.54
N THR A 102 -18.89 9.40 -0.80
CA THR A 102 -18.90 9.45 0.68
C THR A 102 -19.05 10.88 1.17
N ALA A 103 -18.25 11.82 0.63
CA ALA A 103 -18.35 13.22 0.99
C ALA A 103 -19.73 13.83 0.69
N ARG A 104 -20.34 13.47 -0.45
CA ARG A 104 -21.67 13.96 -0.82
C ARG A 104 -22.73 13.45 0.16
N GLU A 105 -22.70 12.16 0.49
CA GLU A 105 -23.68 11.50 1.36
C GLU A 105 -23.61 12.02 2.81
N THR A 106 -22.43 12.43 3.27
CA THR A 106 -22.24 12.92 4.65
C THR A 106 -22.25 14.45 4.79
N GLY A 107 -22.51 15.20 3.72
CA GLY A 107 -22.50 16.67 3.73
C GLY A 107 -21.10 17.29 3.79
N GLY A 108 -20.08 16.53 3.39
CA GLY A 108 -18.67 16.90 3.34
C GLY A 108 -17.80 16.04 4.25
N LEU A 109 -16.53 15.88 3.86
CA LEU A 109 -15.49 15.26 4.69
C LEU A 109 -14.63 16.34 5.37
N LYS A 110 -14.07 16.02 6.53
CA LYS A 110 -13.15 16.90 7.26
C LYS A 110 -11.76 16.27 7.32
N LEU A 111 -10.99 16.42 6.24
CA LEU A 111 -9.67 15.81 6.10
C LEU A 111 -8.57 16.89 5.95
N PRO A 112 -8.36 17.75 6.97
CA PRO A 112 -7.43 18.87 6.85
C PRO A 112 -5.97 18.43 6.61
N ASN A 113 -5.53 17.28 7.11
CA ASN A 113 -4.15 16.83 6.91
C ASN A 113 -3.96 16.25 5.50
N MET A 114 -4.88 15.44 5.00
CA MET A 114 -4.86 14.97 3.61
C MET A 114 -5.04 16.12 2.62
N ALA A 115 -5.87 17.12 2.93
CA ALA A 115 -5.99 18.34 2.15
C ALA A 115 -4.63 19.06 2.05
N ARG A 116 -3.88 19.17 3.16
CA ARG A 116 -2.52 19.75 3.19
C ARG A 116 -1.51 19.00 2.32
N LEU A 117 -1.70 17.69 2.13
CA LEU A 117 -0.90 16.87 1.23
C LEU A 117 -1.34 16.97 -0.25
N GLY A 118 -2.47 17.62 -0.53
CA GLY A 118 -2.97 17.83 -1.90
C GLY A 118 -4.14 16.93 -2.30
N LEU A 119 -4.82 16.26 -1.37
CA LEU A 119 -5.96 15.38 -1.71
C LEU A 119 -7.04 16.11 -2.54
N GLY A 120 -7.44 17.30 -2.10
CA GLY A 120 -8.43 18.13 -2.80
C GLY A 120 -7.96 18.66 -4.16
N ASN A 121 -6.65 18.56 -4.46
CA ASN A 121 -6.10 18.93 -5.77
C ASN A 121 -6.22 17.80 -6.80
N ILE A 122 -6.42 16.55 -6.37
CA ILE A 122 -6.55 15.39 -7.27
C ILE A 122 -7.94 15.38 -7.92
N ALA A 123 -8.99 15.59 -7.11
CA ALA A 123 -10.37 15.63 -7.55
C ALA A 123 -11.24 16.48 -6.61
N PRO A 124 -12.37 17.05 -7.08
CA PRO A 124 -13.32 17.75 -6.22
C PRO A 124 -13.95 16.81 -5.18
N ILE A 125 -13.71 17.09 -3.89
CA ILE A 125 -14.27 16.34 -2.76
C ILE A 125 -14.90 17.35 -1.80
N ALA A 126 -16.20 17.20 -1.50
CA ALA A 126 -16.90 18.14 -0.62
C ALA A 126 -16.23 18.19 0.76
N GLY A 127 -15.89 19.38 1.24
CA GLY A 127 -15.20 19.59 2.53
C GLY A 127 -13.67 19.45 2.51
N VAL A 128 -13.07 18.97 1.41
CA VAL A 128 -11.62 18.85 1.22
C VAL A 128 -11.19 19.79 0.10
N GLN A 129 -10.72 20.99 0.47
CA GLN A 129 -10.39 22.03 -0.52
C GLN A 129 -9.06 21.75 -1.21
N ALA A 130 -8.99 22.09 -2.50
CA ALA A 130 -7.71 22.20 -3.22
C ALA A 130 -6.87 23.34 -2.62
N ILE A 131 -5.56 23.15 -2.57
CA ILE A 131 -4.62 24.13 -2.02
C ILE A 131 -3.56 24.54 -3.04
N GLU A 132 -3.12 25.80 -3.01
CA GLU A 132 -2.09 26.29 -3.93
C GLU A 132 -0.69 25.75 -3.60
N LYS A 133 -0.41 25.54 -2.31
CA LYS A 133 0.91 25.15 -1.80
C LYS A 133 0.80 23.86 -1.00
N SER A 134 0.74 22.74 -1.71
CA SER A 134 0.86 21.42 -1.07
C SER A 134 2.19 21.27 -0.36
N VAL A 135 2.19 20.56 0.77
CA VAL A 135 3.43 20.15 1.46
C VAL A 135 3.91 18.76 1.00
N GLY A 136 3.11 18.06 0.21
CA GLY A 136 3.40 16.74 -0.34
C GLY A 136 3.16 16.67 -1.85
N MET A 137 3.71 15.63 -2.48
CA MET A 137 3.35 15.26 -3.83
C MET A 137 1.94 14.66 -3.86
N PHE A 138 1.18 14.96 -4.90
CA PHE A 138 -0.18 14.45 -5.08
C PHE A 138 -0.46 14.05 -6.53
N GLY A 139 -1.29 13.04 -6.70
CA GLY A 139 -1.74 12.52 -7.99
C GLY A 139 -2.70 11.35 -7.78
N LYS A 140 -2.90 10.53 -8.81
CA LYS A 140 -3.66 9.28 -8.68
C LYS A 140 -3.03 8.17 -9.52
N LEU A 141 -3.17 6.94 -9.07
CA LEU A 141 -2.68 5.76 -9.77
C LEU A 141 -3.85 5.05 -10.45
N GLN A 142 -3.61 4.55 -11.66
CA GLN A 142 -4.51 3.64 -12.35
C GLN A 142 -3.98 2.21 -12.20
N GLU A 143 -4.83 1.27 -11.80
CA GLU A 143 -4.46 -0.14 -11.70
C GLU A 143 -4.24 -0.73 -13.11
N CYS A 144 -3.14 -1.44 -13.31
CA CYS A 144 -2.81 -2.11 -14.58
C CYS A 144 -3.28 -3.56 -14.62
N SER A 145 -3.39 -4.20 -13.45
CA SER A 145 -3.77 -5.60 -13.32
C SER A 145 -5.24 -5.78 -13.65
N ASN A 146 -5.55 -6.97 -14.16
CA ASN A 146 -6.90 -7.39 -14.48
C ASN A 146 -7.57 -7.98 -13.23
N GLY A 147 -7.86 -7.15 -12.25
CA GLY A 147 -8.49 -7.52 -10.99
C GLY A 147 -8.82 -6.26 -10.20
N LYS A 148 -9.74 -6.34 -9.24
CA LYS A 148 -10.06 -5.23 -8.33
C LYS A 148 -10.12 -5.68 -6.88
N ASP A 149 -9.47 -6.82 -6.58
CA ASP A 149 -9.41 -7.40 -5.25
C ASP A 149 -8.15 -6.95 -4.50
N THR A 150 -8.21 -7.00 -3.17
CA THR A 150 -7.14 -6.54 -2.29
C THR A 150 -5.77 -7.11 -2.61
N GLN A 151 -5.67 -8.41 -2.98
CA GLN A 151 -4.35 -9.01 -3.27
C GLN A 151 -3.77 -8.43 -4.55
N THR A 152 -4.58 -8.32 -5.61
CA THR A 152 -4.12 -7.78 -6.90
C THR A 152 -3.57 -6.37 -6.75
N GLY A 153 -4.31 -5.46 -6.11
CA GLY A 153 -3.87 -4.07 -5.92
C GLY A 153 -2.60 -3.96 -5.06
N HIS A 154 -2.52 -4.69 -3.95
CA HIS A 154 -1.32 -4.70 -3.10
C HIS A 154 -0.10 -5.29 -3.81
N TRP A 155 -0.27 -6.40 -4.54
CA TRP A 155 0.81 -7.01 -5.31
C TRP A 155 1.32 -6.08 -6.40
N GLU A 156 0.42 -5.36 -7.07
CA GLU A 156 0.79 -4.36 -8.07
C GLU A 156 1.57 -3.21 -7.45
N MET A 157 1.15 -2.68 -6.29
CA MET A 157 1.94 -1.68 -5.56
C MET A 157 3.37 -2.14 -5.27
N MET A 158 3.55 -3.45 -5.05
CA MET A 158 4.85 -4.07 -4.79
C MET A 158 5.50 -4.67 -6.05
N GLY A 159 5.04 -4.27 -7.24
CA GLY A 159 5.73 -4.51 -8.49
C GLY A 159 5.27 -5.72 -9.29
N VAL A 160 4.09 -6.27 -9.01
CA VAL A 160 3.55 -7.44 -9.73
C VAL A 160 2.26 -7.06 -10.45
N VAL A 161 2.33 -6.95 -11.77
CA VAL A 161 1.15 -6.77 -12.62
C VAL A 161 0.58 -8.14 -12.96
N ASN A 162 -0.71 -8.34 -12.70
CA ASN A 162 -1.39 -9.61 -12.95
C ASN A 162 -2.44 -9.48 -14.06
N ASP A 163 -2.18 -10.10 -15.20
CA ASP A 163 -3.09 -10.07 -16.36
C ASP A 163 -4.30 -11.02 -16.20
N ILE A 164 -4.24 -11.94 -15.23
CA ILE A 164 -5.26 -12.97 -15.02
C ILE A 164 -6.00 -12.71 -13.71
N ALA A 165 -7.25 -12.27 -13.82
CA ALA A 165 -8.15 -12.10 -12.68
C ALA A 165 -8.32 -13.40 -11.88
N PHE A 166 -8.47 -13.27 -10.56
CA PHE A 166 -8.98 -14.38 -9.77
C PHE A 166 -10.43 -14.71 -10.18
N PRO A 167 -10.79 -16.00 -10.28
CA PRO A 167 -12.12 -16.41 -10.71
C PRO A 167 -13.18 -16.07 -9.65
N TYR A 168 -14.33 -15.58 -10.11
CA TYR A 168 -15.50 -15.29 -9.30
C TYR A 168 -16.64 -16.30 -9.57
N TYR A 169 -17.47 -16.59 -8.56
CA TYR A 169 -18.47 -17.66 -8.59
C TYR A 169 -19.87 -17.17 -8.18
N PRO A 170 -20.53 -16.31 -8.97
CA PRO A 170 -21.84 -15.73 -8.62
C PRO A 170 -22.96 -16.76 -8.51
N GLN A 171 -22.79 -17.94 -9.11
CA GLN A 171 -23.75 -19.05 -9.08
C GLN A 171 -23.23 -20.24 -8.27
N GLY A 172 -22.20 -20.04 -7.45
CA GLY A 172 -21.52 -21.12 -6.74
C GLY A 172 -20.38 -21.76 -7.53
N PHE A 173 -19.64 -22.65 -6.86
CA PHE A 173 -18.57 -23.41 -7.47
C PHE A 173 -19.14 -24.50 -8.38
N PRO A 174 -18.50 -24.79 -9.53
CA PRO A 174 -18.90 -25.89 -10.40
C PRO A 174 -18.95 -27.25 -9.69
N ASP A 175 -19.82 -28.14 -10.16
CA ASP A 175 -20.01 -29.47 -9.59
C ASP A 175 -18.70 -30.27 -9.54
N ASP A 176 -17.82 -30.13 -10.52
CA ASP A 176 -16.52 -30.81 -10.52
C ASP A 176 -15.58 -30.32 -9.40
N VAL A 177 -15.67 -29.04 -9.04
CA VAL A 177 -14.93 -28.49 -7.89
C VAL A 177 -15.50 -29.05 -6.59
N ILE A 178 -16.82 -29.04 -6.42
CA ILE A 178 -17.47 -29.53 -5.20
C ILE A 178 -17.29 -31.04 -5.03
N GLN A 179 -17.49 -31.82 -6.08
CA GLN A 179 -17.37 -33.28 -6.02
C GLN A 179 -15.94 -33.70 -5.66
N ARG A 180 -14.94 -33.08 -6.28
CA ARG A 180 -13.54 -33.37 -5.94
C ARG A 180 -13.19 -32.94 -4.52
N PHE A 181 -13.78 -31.85 -4.00
CA PHE A 181 -13.63 -31.47 -2.59
C PHE A 181 -14.20 -32.53 -1.66
N ILE A 182 -15.42 -33.03 -1.95
CA ILE A 182 -16.06 -34.13 -1.20
C ILE A 182 -15.19 -35.38 -1.21
N ASP A 183 -14.71 -35.79 -2.39
CA ASP A 183 -13.91 -37.01 -2.56
C ASP A 183 -12.56 -36.93 -1.81
N GLU A 184 -11.85 -35.81 -1.91
CA GLU A 184 -10.53 -35.65 -1.26
C GLU A 184 -10.64 -35.43 0.26
N THR A 185 -11.71 -34.79 0.73
CA THR A 185 -11.92 -34.54 2.16
C THR A 185 -12.57 -35.71 2.90
N GLY A 186 -13.26 -36.59 2.17
CA GLY A 186 -14.10 -37.64 2.72
C GLY A 186 -15.33 -37.11 3.45
N CYS A 187 -15.66 -35.82 3.31
CA CYS A 187 -16.93 -35.31 3.81
C CYS A 187 -18.07 -35.97 3.01
N LYS A 188 -19.22 -36.22 3.63
CA LYS A 188 -20.31 -36.99 2.99
C LYS A 188 -21.20 -36.13 2.08
N GLY A 189 -20.93 -34.83 2.00
CA GLY A 189 -21.66 -33.84 1.22
C GLY A 189 -21.31 -32.41 1.65
N VAL A 190 -21.82 -31.42 0.93
CA VAL A 190 -21.69 -29.99 1.26
C VAL A 190 -23.06 -29.31 1.34
N LEU A 191 -23.16 -28.26 2.14
CA LEU A 191 -24.33 -27.37 2.19
C LEU A 191 -24.00 -26.03 1.50
N CYS A 192 -25.03 -25.33 1.01
CA CYS A 192 -24.98 -24.00 0.37
C CYS A 192 -24.49 -23.97 -1.10
N ASN A 193 -23.18 -23.94 -1.35
CA ASN A 193 -22.54 -23.68 -2.65
C ASN A 193 -23.10 -22.49 -3.44
N LYS A 194 -23.24 -21.32 -2.80
CA LYS A 194 -23.63 -20.05 -3.44
C LYS A 194 -22.98 -18.85 -2.73
N PRO A 195 -22.98 -17.65 -3.31
CA PRO A 195 -22.64 -16.44 -2.57
C PRO A 195 -23.57 -16.25 -1.37
N ALA A 196 -23.01 -15.99 -0.18
CA ALA A 196 -23.80 -15.78 1.02
C ALA A 196 -23.08 -14.92 2.06
N SER A 197 -23.86 -14.18 2.87
CA SER A 197 -23.34 -13.56 4.08
C SER A 197 -23.00 -14.63 5.11
N GLY A 198 -21.82 -14.51 5.73
CA GLY A 198 -21.35 -15.46 6.74
C GLY A 198 -22.22 -15.52 8.00
N THR A 199 -23.09 -14.53 8.27
CA THR A 199 -24.08 -14.62 9.36
C THR A 199 -25.35 -15.31 8.85
N ALA A 200 -25.90 -14.83 7.73
CA ALA A 200 -27.14 -15.36 7.16
C ALA A 200 -27.03 -16.85 6.80
N VAL A 201 -25.88 -17.30 6.29
CA VAL A 201 -25.67 -18.70 5.93
C VAL A 201 -25.64 -19.62 7.15
N LEU A 202 -25.19 -19.13 8.31
CA LEU A 202 -25.23 -19.89 9.55
C LEU A 202 -26.66 -19.95 10.09
N ASP A 203 -27.41 -18.85 10.03
CA ASP A 203 -28.81 -18.82 10.42
C ASP A 203 -29.65 -19.78 9.56
N GLU A 204 -29.37 -19.85 8.24
CA GLU A 204 -30.05 -20.75 7.29
C GLU A 204 -29.65 -22.22 7.46
N LEU A 205 -28.36 -22.52 7.63
CA LEU A 205 -27.82 -23.89 7.45
C LEU A 205 -27.08 -24.46 8.67
N GLY A 206 -26.94 -23.70 9.77
CA GLY A 206 -26.19 -24.12 10.94
C GLY A 206 -26.77 -25.37 11.63
N GLU A 207 -28.09 -25.46 11.74
CA GLU A 207 -28.77 -26.61 12.33
C GLU A 207 -28.63 -27.86 11.44
N GLU A 208 -28.79 -27.69 10.13
CA GLU A 208 -28.62 -28.77 9.16
C GLU A 208 -27.17 -29.28 9.13
N HIS A 209 -26.18 -28.38 9.27
CA HIS A 209 -24.78 -28.75 9.46
C HIS A 209 -24.60 -29.62 10.70
N GLN A 210 -25.14 -29.22 11.86
CA GLN A 210 -25.02 -30.01 13.08
C GLN A 210 -25.69 -31.39 12.97
N ARG A 211 -26.80 -31.49 12.22
CA ARG A 211 -27.53 -32.75 11.99
C ARG A 211 -26.80 -33.72 11.06
N THR A 212 -26.18 -33.20 10.00
CA THR A 212 -25.59 -34.02 8.92
C THR A 212 -24.08 -34.20 9.04
N GLY A 213 -23.40 -33.25 9.66
CA GLY A 213 -21.94 -33.12 9.67
C GLY A 213 -21.36 -32.55 8.37
N PHE A 214 -22.19 -32.15 7.40
CA PHE A 214 -21.72 -31.66 6.09
C PHE A 214 -21.22 -30.22 6.22
N PRO A 215 -19.99 -29.87 5.79
CA PRO A 215 -19.53 -28.48 5.83
C PRO A 215 -20.44 -27.56 5.02
N ILE A 216 -20.59 -26.33 5.51
CA ILE A 216 -21.25 -25.25 4.77
C ILE A 216 -20.17 -24.59 3.90
N VAL A 217 -20.25 -24.80 2.58
CA VAL A 217 -19.31 -24.23 1.60
C VAL A 217 -19.98 -23.07 0.89
N TYR A 218 -19.39 -21.88 0.94
CA TYR A 218 -19.96 -20.66 0.34
C TYR A 218 -18.86 -19.71 -0.17
N THR A 219 -19.26 -18.72 -0.97
CA THR A 219 -18.38 -17.64 -1.47
C THR A 219 -18.94 -16.27 -1.06
N SER A 220 -18.17 -15.19 -1.26
CA SER A 220 -18.62 -13.79 -1.14
C SER A 220 -18.71 -13.14 -2.52
N GLY A 221 -18.69 -11.79 -2.59
CA GLY A 221 -18.42 -11.00 -3.80
C GLY A 221 -16.96 -11.08 -4.26
N ASP A 222 -16.06 -11.59 -3.41
CA ASP A 222 -14.64 -11.75 -3.71
C ASP A 222 -14.35 -13.16 -4.24
N SER A 223 -13.14 -13.34 -4.76
CA SER A 223 -12.62 -14.67 -5.11
C SER A 223 -12.18 -15.47 -3.87
N VAL A 224 -13.15 -16.07 -3.16
CA VAL A 224 -12.90 -16.84 -1.93
C VAL A 224 -13.69 -18.14 -1.86
N PHE A 225 -13.10 -19.19 -1.29
CA PHE A 225 -13.78 -20.44 -0.94
C PHE A 225 -13.87 -20.55 0.58
N GLN A 226 -15.06 -20.42 1.15
CA GLN A 226 -15.25 -20.39 2.61
C GLN A 226 -15.88 -21.69 3.09
N ILE A 227 -15.34 -22.25 4.18
CA ILE A 227 -15.81 -23.49 4.79
C ILE A 227 -16.22 -23.20 6.23
N ALA A 228 -17.50 -23.30 6.54
CA ALA A 228 -18.01 -23.12 7.90
C ALA A 228 -18.44 -24.45 8.52
N THR A 229 -18.00 -24.67 9.77
CA THR A 229 -18.36 -25.84 10.57
C THR A 229 -18.53 -25.45 12.04
N HIS A 230 -19.45 -26.14 12.72
CA HIS A 230 -19.67 -25.98 14.15
C HIS A 230 -18.62 -26.78 14.92
N GLU A 231 -18.01 -26.17 15.94
CA GLU A 231 -16.86 -26.74 16.67
C GLU A 231 -17.16 -28.10 17.34
N SER A 232 -18.41 -28.33 17.76
CA SER A 232 -18.83 -29.61 18.36
C SER A 232 -19.20 -30.69 17.35
N THR A 233 -19.36 -30.34 16.07
CA THR A 233 -19.76 -31.27 15.00
C THR A 233 -18.56 -31.70 14.17
N VAL A 234 -17.71 -30.75 13.78
CA VAL A 234 -16.46 -31.01 13.06
C VAL A 234 -15.32 -30.37 13.85
N PRO A 235 -14.35 -31.15 14.35
CA PRO A 235 -13.20 -30.62 15.07
C PRO A 235 -12.43 -29.60 14.22
N LEU A 236 -11.91 -28.56 14.86
CA LEU A 236 -11.19 -27.47 14.20
C LEU A 236 -10.03 -27.96 13.31
N GLU A 237 -9.29 -28.97 13.77
CA GLU A 237 -8.20 -29.59 13.00
C GLU A 237 -8.70 -30.21 11.67
N THR A 238 -9.91 -30.77 11.66
CA THR A 238 -10.52 -31.32 10.44
C THR A 238 -10.93 -30.21 9.49
N LEU A 239 -11.51 -29.11 9.99
CA LEU A 239 -11.81 -27.92 9.19
C LEU A 239 -10.55 -27.39 8.51
N TYR A 240 -9.45 -27.26 9.25
CA TYR A 240 -8.17 -26.80 8.70
C TYR A 240 -7.64 -27.74 7.61
N LYS A 241 -7.66 -29.05 7.84
CA LYS A 241 -7.30 -30.05 6.81
C LYS A 241 -8.16 -29.92 5.55
N TRP A 242 -9.47 -29.69 5.69
CA TRP A 242 -10.36 -29.47 4.55
C TRP A 242 -10.00 -28.18 3.80
N CYS A 243 -9.66 -27.11 4.49
CA CYS A 243 -9.20 -25.87 3.86
C CYS A 243 -7.87 -26.07 3.11
N GLU A 244 -6.92 -26.82 3.66
CA GLU A 244 -5.65 -27.16 2.99
C GLU A 244 -5.89 -27.96 1.70
N ILE A 245 -6.79 -28.95 1.75
CA ILE A 245 -7.21 -29.74 0.59
C ILE A 245 -7.84 -28.84 -0.47
N ALA A 246 -8.82 -28.01 -0.08
CA ALA A 246 -9.44 -27.06 -0.98
C ALA A 246 -8.41 -26.11 -1.61
N ARG A 247 -7.43 -25.61 -0.83
CA ARG A 247 -6.41 -24.71 -1.33
C ARG A 247 -5.52 -25.37 -2.39
N ARG A 248 -5.13 -26.62 -2.16
CA ARG A 248 -4.36 -27.44 -3.12
C ARG A 248 -5.16 -27.74 -4.38
N GLN A 249 -6.47 -27.96 -4.26
CA GLN A 249 -7.36 -28.24 -5.38
C GLN A 249 -7.64 -27.01 -6.25
N LEU A 250 -7.87 -25.86 -5.62
CA LEU A 250 -8.27 -24.60 -6.25
C LEU A 250 -7.06 -23.93 -6.89
N GLN A 251 -6.71 -24.40 -8.08
CA GLN A 251 -5.58 -23.99 -8.91
C GLN A 251 -6.03 -23.78 -10.37
N GLY A 252 -5.17 -23.24 -11.23
CA GLY A 252 -5.48 -22.97 -12.63
C GLY A 252 -6.73 -22.09 -12.79
N LYS A 253 -7.69 -22.50 -13.62
CA LYS A 253 -8.97 -21.79 -13.82
C LYS A 253 -9.80 -21.62 -12.53
N HIS A 254 -9.52 -22.42 -11.50
CA HIS A 254 -10.23 -22.36 -10.21
C HIS A 254 -9.36 -21.77 -9.09
N ARG A 255 -8.27 -21.08 -9.43
CA ARG A 255 -7.36 -20.49 -8.45
C ARG A 255 -7.99 -19.30 -7.74
N VAL A 256 -8.84 -19.55 -6.74
CA VAL A 256 -9.39 -18.45 -5.92
C VAL A 256 -8.30 -17.75 -5.13
N GLY A 257 -8.51 -16.47 -4.79
CA GLY A 257 -7.58 -15.70 -3.97
C GLY A 257 -7.33 -16.34 -2.61
N ARG A 258 -8.39 -16.67 -1.86
CA ARG A 258 -8.26 -17.27 -0.52
C ARG A 258 -9.22 -18.44 -0.28
N VAL A 259 -8.76 -19.42 0.50
CA VAL A 259 -9.64 -20.39 1.18
C VAL A 259 -9.75 -19.99 2.64
N ILE A 260 -10.96 -19.95 3.22
CA ILE A 260 -11.16 -19.40 4.58
C ILE A 260 -11.88 -20.41 5.46
N ALA A 261 -11.23 -20.78 6.57
CA ALA A 261 -11.84 -21.53 7.66
C ALA A 261 -12.75 -20.61 8.49
N ARG A 262 -14.02 -20.98 8.63
CA ARG A 262 -15.06 -20.21 9.35
C ARG A 262 -15.68 -21.05 10.47
N PRO A 263 -14.92 -21.39 11.52
CA PRO A 263 -15.50 -22.10 12.65
C PRO A 263 -16.57 -21.25 13.35
N PHE A 264 -17.61 -21.91 13.83
CA PHE A 264 -18.66 -21.26 14.61
C PHE A 264 -19.08 -22.11 15.81
N THR A 265 -19.73 -21.45 16.77
CA THR A 265 -20.25 -22.02 18.02
C THR A 265 -21.68 -21.54 18.24
N GLY A 266 -22.31 -21.98 19.33
CA GLY A 266 -23.64 -21.56 19.75
C GLY A 266 -24.70 -22.65 19.57
N THR A 267 -25.95 -22.22 19.44
CA THR A 267 -27.13 -23.09 19.34
C THR A 267 -28.04 -22.61 18.21
N PRO A 268 -28.98 -23.43 17.71
CA PRO A 268 -29.95 -23.01 16.71
C PRO A 268 -30.60 -21.66 17.04
N GLY A 269 -30.53 -20.73 16.09
CA GLY A 269 -31.01 -19.34 16.23
C GLY A 269 -30.06 -18.37 16.95
N ASN A 270 -28.87 -18.82 17.38
CA ASN A 270 -27.88 -17.98 18.06
C ASN A 270 -26.45 -18.46 17.75
N TRP A 271 -26.10 -18.46 16.46
CA TRP A 271 -24.77 -18.84 16.01
C TRP A 271 -23.76 -17.71 16.19
N LYS A 272 -22.53 -18.06 16.55
CA LYS A 272 -21.42 -17.10 16.71
C LYS A 272 -20.20 -17.60 15.97
N ARG A 273 -19.69 -16.78 15.05
CA ARG A 273 -18.41 -17.03 14.38
C ARG A 273 -17.27 -16.90 15.39
N MET A 274 -16.32 -17.82 15.33
CA MET A 274 -15.14 -17.83 16.18
C MET A 274 -13.98 -17.10 15.49
N SER A 275 -14.01 -15.76 15.49
CA SER A 275 -13.02 -14.95 14.75
C SER A 275 -11.56 -15.25 15.13
N GLY A 276 -11.27 -15.61 16.39
CA GLY A 276 -9.92 -15.97 16.83
C GLY A 276 -9.44 -17.35 16.36
N ALA A 277 -10.35 -18.20 15.87
CA ALA A 277 -10.04 -19.51 15.27
C ALA A 277 -10.24 -19.50 13.73
N ARG A 278 -10.52 -18.33 13.14
CA ARG A 278 -10.51 -18.16 11.70
C ARG A 278 -9.08 -18.36 11.20
N HIS A 279 -8.94 -19.05 10.07
CA HIS A 279 -7.66 -19.17 9.38
C HIS A 279 -7.86 -19.00 7.88
N ASP A 280 -6.97 -18.25 7.23
CA ASP A 280 -7.05 -17.90 5.81
C ASP A 280 -5.85 -18.51 5.09
N TYR A 281 -6.12 -19.21 3.98
CA TYR A 281 -5.12 -19.85 3.11
C TYR A 281 -5.09 -19.07 1.79
N ALA A 282 -4.31 -18.00 1.76
CA ALA A 282 -4.11 -17.16 0.58
C ALA A 282 -3.13 -17.78 -0.43
N VAL A 283 -3.20 -17.35 -1.69
CA VAL A 283 -2.15 -17.65 -2.66
C VAL A 283 -0.98 -16.67 -2.48
N PRO A 284 0.27 -17.10 -2.70
CA PRO A 284 1.39 -16.17 -2.72
C PRO A 284 1.37 -15.32 -4.01
N PRO A 285 2.05 -14.15 -4.00
CA PRO A 285 2.38 -13.41 -5.21
C PRO A 285 2.95 -14.34 -6.30
N PRO A 286 2.56 -14.18 -7.59
CA PRO A 286 2.99 -15.07 -8.67
C PRO A 286 4.46 -14.87 -9.09
N SER A 287 5.11 -13.80 -8.64
CA SER A 287 6.51 -13.48 -8.93
C SER A 287 7.15 -12.73 -7.74
N PRO A 288 8.49 -12.62 -7.69
CA PRO A 288 9.16 -11.78 -6.70
C PRO A 288 8.65 -10.34 -6.72
N THR A 289 8.49 -9.77 -5.54
CA THR A 289 8.00 -8.41 -5.28
C THR A 289 9.15 -7.49 -4.85
N LEU A 290 8.87 -6.19 -4.66
CA LEU A 290 9.80 -5.29 -3.99
C LEU A 290 10.19 -5.78 -2.59
N LEU A 291 9.27 -6.41 -1.86
CA LEU A 291 9.52 -6.92 -0.51
C LEU A 291 10.67 -7.94 -0.54
N ASP A 292 10.64 -8.84 -1.54
CA ASP A 292 11.70 -9.83 -1.76
C ASP A 292 13.04 -9.16 -2.11
N ALA A 293 13.01 -8.15 -2.98
CA ALA A 293 14.21 -7.43 -3.39
C ALA A 293 14.88 -6.68 -2.24
N LEU A 294 14.09 -6.07 -1.34
CA LEU A 294 14.59 -5.41 -0.13
C LEU A 294 15.18 -6.42 0.86
N SER A 295 14.42 -7.48 1.16
CA SER A 295 14.87 -8.54 2.08
C SER A 295 16.14 -9.23 1.61
N ALA A 296 16.27 -9.49 0.30
CA ALA A 296 17.49 -10.06 -0.28
C ALA A 296 18.74 -9.16 -0.16
N LYS A 297 18.55 -7.87 0.15
CA LYS A 297 19.63 -6.90 0.45
C LYS A 297 19.88 -6.72 1.95
N GLY A 298 19.23 -7.51 2.80
CA GLY A 298 19.32 -7.38 4.25
C GLY A 298 18.53 -6.18 4.81
N ILE A 299 17.71 -5.53 3.98
CA ILE A 299 16.84 -4.43 4.40
C ILE A 299 15.62 -5.01 5.10
N GLY A 300 15.35 -4.54 6.31
CA GLY A 300 14.17 -4.94 7.06
C GLY A 300 12.89 -4.36 6.47
N VAL A 301 11.96 -5.25 6.16
CA VAL A 301 10.58 -4.98 5.72
C VAL A 301 9.61 -5.38 6.82
N PHE A 302 8.78 -4.44 7.28
CA PHE A 302 7.79 -4.65 8.33
C PHE A 302 6.36 -4.50 7.79
N GLY A 303 5.59 -5.58 7.82
CA GLY A 303 4.18 -5.59 7.46
C GLY A 303 3.26 -5.36 8.67
N ILE A 304 2.37 -4.38 8.59
CA ILE A 304 1.41 -4.05 9.64
C ILE A 304 -0.01 -4.34 9.17
N GLY A 305 -0.81 -4.98 10.03
CA GLY A 305 -2.21 -5.31 9.74
C GLY A 305 -2.34 -6.56 8.87
N LYS A 306 -2.87 -6.41 7.66
CA LYS A 306 -3.14 -7.53 6.74
C LYS A 306 -2.02 -7.84 5.76
N ILE A 307 -0.91 -7.11 5.80
CA ILE A 307 0.19 -7.28 4.86
C ILE A 307 0.78 -8.70 4.88
N GLU A 308 0.96 -9.33 6.06
CA GLU A 308 1.44 -10.72 6.11
C GLU A 308 0.49 -11.71 5.42
N ASP A 309 -0.82 -11.58 5.65
CA ASP A 309 -1.84 -12.42 5.03
C ASP A 309 -1.88 -12.23 3.50
N ILE A 310 -1.78 -10.99 3.04
CA ILE A 310 -1.86 -10.60 1.61
C ILE A 310 -0.66 -11.13 0.83
N PHE A 311 0.53 -11.10 1.42
CA PHE A 311 1.77 -11.56 0.78
C PHE A 311 2.15 -12.98 1.20
N THR A 312 1.37 -13.66 2.05
CA THR A 312 1.70 -14.97 2.63
C THR A 312 3.09 -15.01 3.28
N GLY A 313 3.49 -13.91 3.92
CA GLY A 313 4.83 -13.75 4.49
C GLY A 313 5.97 -13.50 3.47
N GLN A 314 5.70 -13.58 2.17
CA GLN A 314 6.71 -13.45 1.13
C GLN A 314 7.39 -12.07 1.19
N GLY A 315 8.72 -12.07 1.27
CA GLY A 315 9.55 -10.87 1.32
C GLY A 315 9.46 -10.06 2.62
N LEU A 316 8.68 -10.50 3.62
CA LEU A 316 8.57 -9.82 4.92
C LEU A 316 9.64 -10.30 5.89
N THR A 317 10.26 -9.37 6.60
CA THR A 317 11.20 -9.70 7.69
C THR A 317 10.54 -9.66 9.06
N HIS A 318 9.52 -8.81 9.20
CA HIS A 318 8.75 -8.60 10.41
C HIS A 318 7.27 -8.47 10.03
N ALA A 319 6.38 -8.88 10.91
CA ALA A 319 4.96 -8.60 10.77
C ALA A 319 4.23 -8.53 12.10
N GLN A 320 3.18 -7.71 12.15
CA GLN A 320 2.25 -7.67 13.27
C GLN A 320 0.83 -7.39 12.76
N HIS A 321 -0.07 -8.34 13.03
CA HIS A 321 -1.49 -8.15 12.76
C HIS A 321 -2.13 -7.12 13.69
N THR A 322 -3.14 -6.42 13.18
CA THR A 322 -3.94 -5.46 13.92
C THR A 322 -5.42 -5.75 13.71
N GLY A 323 -6.23 -5.39 14.72
CA GLY A 323 -7.69 -5.59 14.72
C GLY A 323 -8.50 -4.37 14.27
N SER A 324 -7.85 -3.22 14.10
CA SER A 324 -8.49 -1.95 13.70
C SER A 324 -7.52 -1.01 12.98
N ASN A 325 -8.06 0.02 12.33
CA ASN A 325 -7.29 1.12 11.75
C ASN A 325 -6.47 1.87 12.80
N GLN A 326 -7.05 2.14 13.97
CA GLN A 326 -6.36 2.82 15.07
C GLN A 326 -5.08 2.08 15.48
N GLU A 327 -5.15 0.77 15.67
CA GLU A 327 -3.97 -0.04 16.02
C GLU A 327 -2.90 0.00 14.91
N GLY A 328 -3.30 -0.07 13.64
CA GLY A 328 -2.38 0.03 12.50
C GLY A 328 -1.68 1.39 12.41
N LEU A 329 -2.41 2.48 12.65
CA LEU A 329 -1.89 3.85 12.67
C LEU A 329 -0.96 4.08 13.86
N GLU A 330 -1.31 3.54 15.04
CA GLU A 330 -0.47 3.60 16.23
C GLU A 330 0.86 2.89 16.00
N LEU A 331 0.83 1.67 15.44
CA LEU A 331 2.04 0.89 15.16
C LEU A 331 2.90 1.53 14.06
N THR A 332 2.26 2.17 13.08
CA THR A 332 2.96 2.99 12.07
C THR A 332 3.66 4.18 12.74
N LEU A 333 2.98 4.91 13.63
CA LEU A 333 3.58 6.01 14.37
C LEU A 333 4.74 5.54 15.26
N GLN A 334 4.58 4.42 15.96
CA GLN A 334 5.63 3.80 16.76
C GLN A 334 6.83 3.40 15.89
N SER A 335 6.61 2.94 14.66
CA SER A 335 7.70 2.63 13.73
C SER A 335 8.46 3.89 13.33
N ILE A 336 7.75 4.99 13.06
CA ILE A 336 8.36 6.30 12.75
C ILE A 336 9.19 6.83 13.92
N THR A 337 8.67 6.71 15.15
CA THR A 337 9.30 7.20 16.38
C THR A 337 10.27 6.21 17.02
N ASN A 338 10.58 5.08 16.36
CA ASN A 338 11.49 4.03 16.82
C ASN A 338 11.10 3.39 18.16
N GLN A 339 9.81 3.16 18.37
CA GLN A 339 9.24 2.56 19.60
C GLN A 339 8.87 1.08 19.44
N VAL A 340 8.95 0.52 18.24
CA VAL A 340 8.64 -0.90 17.98
C VAL A 340 9.79 -1.80 18.46
N ASP A 341 9.46 -2.81 19.24
CA ASP A 341 10.36 -3.91 19.60
C ASP A 341 10.37 -4.96 18.49
N TYR A 342 11.21 -4.74 17.47
CA TYR A 342 11.25 -5.58 16.27
C TYR A 342 11.60 -7.05 16.55
N GLU A 343 12.29 -7.38 17.64
CA GLU A 343 12.58 -8.78 17.98
C GLU A 343 11.31 -9.58 18.29
N LYS A 344 10.26 -8.94 18.81
CA LYS A 344 8.98 -9.60 19.14
C LYS A 344 8.09 -9.87 17.93
N VAL A 345 8.35 -9.18 16.82
CA VAL A 345 7.52 -9.22 15.60
C VAL A 345 8.30 -9.76 14.40
N ARG A 346 9.47 -10.36 14.63
CA ARG A 346 10.33 -10.90 13.56
C ARG A 346 9.78 -12.22 13.01
N LEU A 347 9.67 -12.28 11.68
CA LEU A 347 9.35 -13.49 10.92
C LEU A 347 10.62 -14.15 10.35
N ALA A 348 11.57 -13.35 9.87
CA ALA A 348 12.76 -13.84 9.21
C ALA A 348 13.72 -14.53 10.20
N LYS A 349 14.38 -15.60 9.72
CA LYS A 349 15.43 -16.29 10.49
C LYS A 349 16.69 -15.44 10.62
N GLU A 350 17.05 -14.76 9.53
CA GLU A 350 18.18 -13.84 9.51
C GLU A 350 17.72 -12.48 10.01
N LYS A 351 18.52 -11.90 10.91
CA LYS A 351 18.22 -10.58 11.47
C LYS A 351 18.66 -9.50 10.46
N PRO A 352 17.73 -8.69 9.92
CA PRO A 352 18.12 -7.55 9.10
C PRO A 352 18.83 -6.51 9.96
N GLU A 353 19.69 -5.70 9.33
CA GLU A 353 20.45 -4.67 10.05
C GLU A 353 19.52 -3.58 10.61
N HIS A 354 18.62 -3.09 9.76
CA HIS A 354 17.65 -2.05 10.09
C HIS A 354 16.34 -2.26 9.33
N VAL A 355 15.21 -1.92 9.95
CA VAL A 355 13.92 -1.80 9.25
C VAL A 355 13.88 -0.45 8.54
N GLN A 356 13.86 -0.48 7.20
CA GLN A 356 13.78 0.72 6.38
C GLN A 356 12.48 0.81 5.60
N PHE A 357 11.73 -0.28 5.47
CA PHE A 357 10.42 -0.24 4.82
C PHE A 357 9.33 -0.75 5.77
N VAL A 358 8.33 0.10 6.01
CA VAL A 358 7.13 -0.23 6.77
C VAL A 358 5.94 -0.13 5.83
N PHE A 359 5.17 -1.21 5.75
CA PHE A 359 4.00 -1.31 4.89
C PHE A 359 2.78 -1.61 5.76
N THR A 360 1.81 -0.70 5.75
CA THR A 360 0.63 -0.76 6.61
C THR A 360 -0.62 -0.86 5.76
N ASN A 361 -1.48 -1.84 6.06
CA ASN A 361 -2.86 -1.86 5.55
C ASN A 361 -3.85 -1.44 6.64
N LEU A 362 -4.75 -0.51 6.32
CA LEU A 362 -5.85 -0.03 7.17
C LEU A 362 -7.17 -0.54 6.58
N VAL A 363 -7.66 -1.67 7.10
CA VAL A 363 -8.70 -2.50 6.47
C VAL A 363 -10.14 -2.14 6.86
N ASP A 364 -10.37 -1.27 7.85
CA ASP A 364 -11.74 -1.03 8.35
C ASP A 364 -12.60 -0.30 7.31
N THR A 365 -12.01 0.58 6.50
CA THR A 365 -12.70 1.31 5.42
C THR A 365 -13.33 0.36 4.41
N ASP A 366 -12.64 -0.70 4.06
CA ASP A 366 -13.16 -1.76 3.19
C ASP A 366 -14.14 -2.70 3.94
N SER A 367 -13.64 -3.36 4.99
CA SER A 367 -14.30 -4.53 5.60
C SER A 367 -15.46 -4.20 6.53
N LEU A 368 -15.46 -3.02 7.16
CA LEU A 368 -16.52 -2.58 8.08
C LEU A 368 -17.50 -1.63 7.41
N PHE A 369 -17.08 -0.89 6.38
CA PHE A 369 -17.88 0.22 5.83
C PHE A 369 -18.16 0.09 4.33
N GLY A 370 -17.15 -0.10 3.48
CA GLY A 370 -17.27 -0.19 2.02
C GLY A 370 -18.21 -1.31 1.57
N HIS A 371 -17.87 -2.57 1.90
CA HIS A 371 -18.71 -3.74 1.59
C HIS A 371 -20.11 -3.69 2.21
N ARG A 372 -20.27 -2.92 3.30
CA ARG A 372 -21.56 -2.73 4.00
C ARG A 372 -22.36 -1.55 3.49
N ARG A 373 -21.82 -0.79 2.53
CA ARG A 373 -22.42 0.42 1.97
C ARG A 373 -22.78 1.44 3.06
N ASP A 374 -21.90 1.60 4.05
CA ASP A 374 -22.06 2.53 5.16
C ASP A 374 -21.19 3.79 4.98
N ALA A 375 -21.71 4.76 4.25
CA ALA A 375 -21.00 6.02 3.97
C ALA A 375 -20.70 6.82 5.26
N LYS A 376 -21.55 6.73 6.30
CA LYS A 376 -21.33 7.47 7.55
C LYS A 376 -20.18 6.87 8.34
N GLY A 377 -20.15 5.54 8.47
CA GLY A 377 -19.05 4.81 9.07
C GLY A 377 -17.74 5.04 8.30
N TYR A 378 -17.79 5.00 6.96
CA TYR A 378 -16.65 5.29 6.11
C TYR A 378 -16.07 6.69 6.38
N ALA A 379 -16.92 7.73 6.40
CA ALA A 379 -16.49 9.10 6.67
C ALA A 379 -15.88 9.29 8.07
N ALA A 380 -16.41 8.58 9.08
CA ALA A 380 -15.86 8.59 10.43
C ALA A 380 -14.46 7.95 10.46
N ALA A 381 -14.28 6.81 9.78
CA ALA A 381 -12.98 6.15 9.66
C ALA A 381 -11.93 7.04 8.95
N LEU A 382 -12.32 7.71 7.85
CA LEU A 382 -11.44 8.67 7.17
C LEU A 382 -11.02 9.83 8.08
N SER A 383 -11.93 10.32 8.92
CA SER A 383 -11.63 11.39 9.88
C SER A 383 -10.64 10.93 10.95
N GLU A 384 -10.79 9.71 11.49
CA GLU A 384 -9.82 9.10 12.41
C GLU A 384 -8.43 8.98 11.78
N ILE A 385 -8.35 8.48 10.54
CA ILE A 385 -7.10 8.35 9.80
C ILE A 385 -6.43 9.72 9.63
N ASP A 386 -7.19 10.76 9.26
CA ASP A 386 -6.66 12.12 9.08
C ASP A 386 -6.11 12.71 10.39
N GLU A 387 -6.76 12.45 11.54
CA GLU A 387 -6.27 12.89 12.84
C GLU A 387 -4.92 12.25 13.20
N TRP A 388 -4.76 10.94 12.95
CA TRP A 388 -3.48 10.24 13.14
C TRP A 388 -2.41 10.70 12.16
N LEU A 389 -2.80 10.97 10.91
CA LEU A 389 -1.90 11.54 9.91
C LEU A 389 -1.26 12.85 10.43
N GLY A 390 -2.03 13.70 11.11
CA GLY A 390 -1.49 14.91 11.74
C GLY A 390 -0.38 14.65 12.77
N LYS A 391 -0.40 13.51 13.49
CA LYS A 391 0.66 13.09 14.43
C LYS A 391 1.85 12.48 13.70
N ILE A 392 1.59 11.66 12.67
CA ILE A 392 2.58 11.04 11.80
C ILE A 392 3.45 12.10 11.14
N LEU A 393 2.84 13.07 10.45
CA LEU A 393 3.55 14.12 9.72
C LEU A 393 4.49 14.95 10.62
N LYS A 394 4.11 15.17 11.89
CA LYS A 394 4.93 15.92 12.87
C LYS A 394 6.13 15.13 13.40
N SER A 395 6.08 13.80 13.29
CA SER A 395 7.08 12.90 13.87
C SER A 395 8.16 12.48 12.87
N MET A 396 7.95 12.76 11.58
CA MET A 396 8.86 12.41 10.51
C MET A 396 10.12 13.29 10.47
N THR A 397 11.20 12.70 9.94
CA THR A 397 12.49 13.34 9.69
C THR A 397 12.73 13.53 8.20
N ASN A 398 13.79 14.25 7.81
CA ASN A 398 14.14 14.47 6.39
C ASN A 398 14.47 13.17 5.63
N ASP A 399 14.80 12.11 6.35
CA ASP A 399 15.15 10.80 5.78
C ASP A 399 13.94 9.87 5.61
N ASP A 400 12.75 10.33 6.04
CA ASP A 400 11.52 9.57 5.95
C ASP A 400 10.71 9.97 4.72
N LEU A 401 10.17 8.96 4.03
CA LEU A 401 9.15 9.09 2.99
C LEU A 401 7.88 8.41 3.48
N LEU A 402 6.76 9.14 3.45
CA LEU A 402 5.43 8.60 3.63
C LEU A 402 4.73 8.58 2.27
N ILE A 403 4.14 7.45 1.90
CA ILE A 403 3.23 7.31 0.76
C ILE A 403 1.89 6.83 1.31
N ILE A 404 0.82 7.52 0.96
CA ILE A 404 -0.56 7.15 1.29
C ILE A 404 -1.29 6.87 -0.01
N SER A 405 -1.92 5.71 -0.10
CA SER A 405 -2.69 5.31 -1.26
C SER A 405 -3.84 4.37 -0.88
N SER A 406 -4.44 3.75 -1.89
CA SER A 406 -5.42 2.68 -1.76
C SER A 406 -5.15 1.63 -2.83
N ASP A 407 -5.66 0.43 -2.67
CA ASP A 407 -5.49 -0.71 -3.55
C ASP A 407 -6.68 -0.98 -4.48
N HIS A 408 -7.81 -0.30 -4.27
CA HIS A 408 -8.96 -0.25 -5.17
C HIS A 408 -9.97 0.80 -4.66
N GLY A 409 -11.13 0.89 -5.30
CA GLY A 409 -12.31 1.55 -4.73
C GLY A 409 -13.21 0.56 -3.99
N ASN A 410 -14.04 1.07 -3.08
CA ASN A 410 -15.16 0.36 -2.48
C ASN A 410 -16.26 1.36 -2.12
N ASP A 411 -16.86 1.95 -3.16
CA ASP A 411 -17.78 3.07 -3.01
C ASP A 411 -18.99 2.67 -2.14
N PRO A 412 -19.20 3.30 -0.97
CA PRO A 412 -20.27 2.90 -0.06
C PRO A 412 -21.66 3.29 -0.58
N THR A 413 -21.77 3.93 -1.73
CA THR A 413 -23.03 4.27 -2.41
C THR A 413 -23.28 3.44 -3.66
N ALA A 414 -22.31 2.61 -4.08
CA ALA A 414 -22.46 1.73 -5.24
C ALA A 414 -23.47 0.59 -4.97
N PRO A 415 -24.09 0.04 -6.03
CA PRO A 415 -24.93 -1.15 -5.88
C PRO A 415 -24.12 -2.38 -5.43
N GLY A 416 -24.82 -3.40 -4.95
CA GLY A 416 -24.21 -4.66 -4.52
C GLY A 416 -23.29 -4.48 -3.30
N THR A 417 -22.33 -5.38 -3.15
CA THR A 417 -21.40 -5.41 -2.00
C THR A 417 -19.96 -5.67 -2.44
N ASP A 418 -19.64 -5.56 -3.72
CA ASP A 418 -18.30 -5.80 -4.27
C ASP A 418 -17.47 -4.50 -4.30
N HIS A 419 -16.16 -4.62 -4.52
CA HIS A 419 -15.28 -3.48 -4.77
C HIS A 419 -15.65 -2.74 -6.06
N THR A 420 -15.15 -1.52 -6.21
CA THR A 420 -15.32 -0.68 -7.39
C THR A 420 -13.97 -0.41 -8.06
N ARG A 421 -13.91 -0.61 -9.38
CA ARG A 421 -12.72 -0.34 -10.21
C ARG A 421 -12.51 1.16 -10.37
N GLU A 422 -11.67 1.72 -9.52
CA GLU A 422 -11.39 3.15 -9.41
C GLU A 422 -9.89 3.45 -9.55
N PHE A 423 -9.57 4.67 -9.95
CA PHE A 423 -8.28 5.24 -9.60
C PHE A 423 -8.13 5.29 -8.08
N VAL A 424 -6.90 5.23 -7.60
CA VAL A 424 -6.59 5.38 -6.17
C VAL A 424 -5.78 6.67 -5.94
N PRO A 425 -5.99 7.40 -4.82
CA PRO A 425 -5.23 8.59 -4.54
C PRO A 425 -3.76 8.25 -4.32
N LEU A 426 -2.86 9.13 -4.73
CA LEU A 426 -1.44 9.05 -4.40
C LEU A 426 -1.05 10.34 -3.70
N LEU A 427 -0.70 10.23 -2.41
CA LEU A 427 -0.12 11.32 -1.63
C LEU A 427 1.25 10.86 -1.15
N ALA A 428 2.30 11.64 -1.41
CA ALA A 428 3.62 11.35 -0.88
C ALA A 428 4.19 12.56 -0.13
N TYR A 429 4.86 12.32 0.99
CA TYR A 429 5.37 13.37 1.85
C TYR A 429 6.74 13.01 2.39
N SER A 430 7.64 13.99 2.39
CA SER A 430 8.83 14.01 3.21
C SER A 430 9.07 15.44 3.68
N PRO A 431 9.48 15.67 4.94
CA PRO A 431 10.00 16.96 5.37
C PRO A 431 11.11 17.50 4.44
N GLY A 432 11.85 16.62 3.75
CA GLY A 432 12.89 16.96 2.78
C GLY A 432 12.41 17.47 1.41
N PHE A 433 11.10 17.44 1.12
CA PHE A 433 10.55 17.85 -0.20
C PHE A 433 10.59 19.36 -0.49
N GLN A 434 11.13 20.18 0.41
CA GLN A 434 11.16 21.66 0.31
C GLN A 434 11.86 22.23 -0.94
N SER A 435 12.44 21.40 -1.80
CA SER A 435 13.11 21.77 -3.05
C SER A 435 12.53 21.12 -4.32
N ALA A 436 11.39 20.43 -4.24
CA ALA A 436 10.73 19.85 -5.40
C ALA A 436 10.06 20.96 -6.23
N SER A 437 10.40 21.04 -7.53
CA SER A 437 9.86 22.04 -8.46
C SER A 437 8.48 21.67 -9.01
N ASP A 438 8.04 20.43 -8.82
CA ASP A 438 6.71 19.94 -9.17
C ASP A 438 6.25 18.93 -8.11
N LEU A 439 5.11 19.20 -7.48
CA LEU A 439 4.46 18.33 -6.51
C LEU A 439 3.23 17.64 -7.10
N ASN A 440 2.78 18.02 -8.31
CA ASN A 440 1.69 17.34 -8.97
C ASN A 440 2.27 16.22 -9.86
N VAL A 441 2.11 14.97 -9.44
CA VAL A 441 2.61 13.82 -10.21
C VAL A 441 1.60 13.32 -11.26
N GLY A 442 0.45 13.98 -11.36
CA GLY A 442 -0.58 13.71 -12.36
C GLY A 442 -1.24 12.34 -12.18
N ILE A 443 -1.64 11.76 -13.30
CA ILE A 443 -2.10 10.37 -13.38
C ILE A 443 -0.89 9.49 -13.65
N ARG A 444 -0.75 8.43 -12.86
CA ARG A 444 0.34 7.46 -12.94
C ARG A 444 -0.19 6.15 -13.53
N ASP A 445 0.59 5.59 -14.46
CA ASP A 445 0.27 4.32 -15.11
C ASP A 445 0.77 3.16 -14.24
N GLY A 446 -0.12 2.56 -13.46
CA GLY A 446 0.17 1.41 -12.60
C GLY A 446 0.47 1.76 -11.16
N PHE A 447 0.03 0.89 -10.25
CA PHE A 447 0.36 0.99 -8.83
C PHE A 447 1.84 0.69 -8.57
N THR A 448 2.50 0.03 -9.52
CA THR A 448 3.93 -0.34 -9.50
C THR A 448 4.88 0.84 -9.28
N ASP A 449 4.44 2.06 -9.55
CA ASP A 449 5.19 3.28 -9.27
C ASP A 449 5.49 3.47 -7.78
N VAL A 450 4.67 2.92 -6.89
CA VAL A 450 4.94 2.86 -5.46
C VAL A 450 6.21 2.04 -5.20
N ALA A 451 6.32 0.84 -5.77
CA ALA A 451 7.51 0.00 -5.62
C ALA A 451 8.77 0.71 -6.13
N ALA A 452 8.72 1.26 -7.34
CA ALA A 452 9.85 1.99 -7.92
C ALA A 452 10.26 3.18 -7.05
N SER A 453 9.30 3.90 -6.48
CA SER A 453 9.56 5.07 -5.61
C SER A 453 10.13 4.68 -4.26
N VAL A 454 9.64 3.62 -3.63
CA VAL A 454 10.20 3.10 -2.38
C VAL A 454 11.65 2.65 -2.61
N ALA A 455 11.90 1.90 -3.69
CA ALA A 455 13.25 1.42 -4.02
C ALA A 455 14.24 2.56 -4.24
N ASP A 456 13.85 3.55 -5.04
CA ASP A 456 14.64 4.75 -5.29
C ASP A 456 14.93 5.52 -3.99
N TRP A 457 13.93 5.66 -3.11
CA TRP A 457 14.10 6.39 -1.85
C TRP A 457 15.08 5.70 -0.91
N VAL A 458 14.92 4.40 -0.67
CA VAL A 458 15.79 3.63 0.24
C VAL A 458 17.15 3.30 -0.38
N GLY A 459 17.35 3.63 -1.66
CA GLY A 459 18.63 3.49 -2.36
C GLY A 459 18.93 2.06 -2.83
N THR A 460 17.89 1.27 -3.14
CA THR A 460 18.04 -0.06 -3.72
C THR A 460 17.70 -0.07 -5.21
N LYS A 461 18.32 -0.98 -5.95
CA LYS A 461 17.98 -1.20 -7.36
C LYS A 461 16.69 -2.01 -7.46
N TRP A 462 15.70 -1.50 -8.21
CA TRP A 462 14.50 -2.23 -8.58
C TRP A 462 14.48 -2.47 -10.09
N ASP A 463 14.43 -3.75 -10.48
CA ASP A 463 14.43 -4.19 -11.89
C ASP A 463 13.02 -4.57 -12.39
N GLY A 464 12.00 -4.50 -11.54
CA GLY A 464 10.62 -4.78 -11.90
C GLY A 464 9.90 -3.55 -12.49
N PRO A 465 8.59 -3.67 -12.75
CA PRO A 465 7.79 -2.60 -13.35
C PRO A 465 7.65 -1.38 -12.43
N GLY A 466 7.25 -0.26 -13.02
CA GLY A 466 7.03 1.02 -12.34
C GLY A 466 8.09 2.07 -12.66
N VAL A 467 7.70 3.33 -12.52
CA VAL A 467 8.54 4.51 -12.68
C VAL A 467 8.44 5.33 -11.40
N SER A 468 9.59 5.56 -10.78
CA SER A 468 9.66 6.33 -9.55
C SER A 468 9.21 7.78 -9.77
N PHE A 469 8.32 8.27 -8.90
CA PHE A 469 7.92 9.66 -8.83
C PHE A 469 8.76 10.47 -7.81
N VAL A 470 9.66 9.80 -7.07
CA VAL A 470 10.60 10.45 -6.15
C VAL A 470 12.03 10.37 -6.70
N SER A 471 12.63 11.51 -7.05
CA SER A 471 14.04 11.50 -7.43
C SER A 471 14.92 11.52 -6.18
N SER A 472 15.59 10.41 -5.89
CA SER A 472 16.57 10.31 -4.80
C SER A 472 17.81 11.18 -5.01
N ALA A 473 18.07 11.60 -6.26
CA ALA A 473 19.24 12.35 -6.70
C ALA A 473 19.30 13.83 -6.27
N ARG A 474 18.36 14.32 -5.44
CA ARG A 474 18.35 15.73 -4.98
C ARG A 474 18.75 15.99 -3.52
N ALA A 475 19.12 14.98 -2.73
CA ALA A 475 19.51 15.22 -1.32
C ALA A 475 20.96 14.83 -0.96
N ALA A 476 21.81 14.51 -1.94
CA ALA A 476 23.23 14.19 -1.74
C ALA A 476 24.18 15.34 -2.14
N MET A 477 23.70 16.59 -2.10
CA MET A 477 24.55 17.78 -2.18
C MET A 477 24.36 18.63 -0.92
N VAL A 478 24.99 18.21 0.17
CA VAL A 478 25.47 19.10 1.24
C VAL A 478 26.86 18.65 1.63
#